data_AF-A0A831XPM1-F1
#
_entry.id   AF-A0A831XPM1-F1
#
_cell.length_a   1.000
_cell.length_b   1.000
_cell.length_c   1.000
_cell.angle_alpha   90.00
_cell.angle_beta   90.00
_cell.angle_gamma   90.00
#
_symmetry.space_group_name_H-M   'P 1'
#
loop_
_entity.id
_entity.type
_entity.pdbx_description
1 polymer ?
#
loop_
_entity_poly.entity_id
_entity_poly.type
_entity_poly.pdbx_seq_one_letter_code
_entity_poly.pdbx_strand_id
1 'polypeptide(L)'
;MSWRILAEDEQKVSEELVAVAVAYDDITAKLVQTYLIDHRVLTFTPEAPQVPLYPSIPQPIFIWVPLRKREEAVALLQELALNWAQEEAEEHA
;
A
#
# COMPACT_ATOMS: atom_id res chain seq x y z
N MET A 1 8.47 7.65 -6.56
CA MET A 1 7.35 6.67 -6.47
C MET A 1 6.36 7.18 -5.44
N SER A 2 5.07 7.34 -5.77
CA SER A 2 4.11 8.05 -4.90
C SER A 2 3.26 7.07 -4.09
N TRP A 3 3.80 6.61 -2.95
CA TRP A 3 3.07 5.84 -1.96
C TRP A 3 3.45 6.26 -0.54
N ARG A 4 2.62 5.90 0.43
CA ARG A 4 2.90 6.08 1.86
C ARG A 4 2.23 5.03 2.72
N ILE A 5 2.83 4.77 3.87
CA ILE A 5 2.23 3.99 4.96
C ILE A 5 1.20 4.88 5.68
N LEU A 6 0.04 4.32 6.02
CA LEU A 6 -1.01 5.01 6.76
C LEU A 6 -0.75 4.94 8.26
N ALA A 7 -0.86 6.08 8.95
CA ALA A 7 -0.84 6.12 10.40
C ALA A 7 -2.08 5.41 10.98
N GLU A 8 -2.00 4.92 12.22
CA GLU A 8 -3.08 4.11 12.81
C GLU A 8 -4.46 4.79 12.80
N ASP A 9 -4.51 6.12 12.91
CA ASP A 9 -5.74 6.91 12.84
C ASP A 9 -6.28 7.10 11.41
N GLU A 10 -5.43 6.93 10.40
CA GLU A 10 -5.78 7.00 8.98
C GLU A 10 -6.15 5.63 8.39
N GLN A 11 -5.85 4.55 9.10
CA GLN A 11 -6.11 3.19 8.65
C GLN A 11 -7.61 2.91 8.57
N LYS A 12 -8.08 2.55 7.38
CA LYS A 12 -9.46 2.13 7.17
C LYS A 12 -9.59 0.67 7.54
N VAL A 13 -10.54 0.35 8.41
CA VAL A 13 -10.85 -1.03 8.81
C VAL A 13 -12.17 -1.44 8.17
N SER A 14 -12.22 -2.63 7.60
CA SER A 14 -13.42 -3.23 7.02
C SER A 14 -13.46 -4.71 7.37
N GLU A 15 -14.40 -5.10 8.24
CA GLU A 15 -14.55 -6.47 8.73
C GLU A 15 -13.25 -7.08 9.28
N GLU A 16 -12.55 -7.91 8.51
CA GLU A 16 -11.27 -8.53 8.86
C GLU A 16 -10.08 -7.96 8.10
N LEU A 17 -10.27 -6.85 7.37
CA LEU A 17 -9.24 -6.19 6.57
C LEU A 17 -8.92 -4.80 7.12
N VAL A 18 -7.68 -4.38 6.93
CA VAL A 18 -7.20 -3.04 7.26
C VAL A 18 -6.34 -2.50 6.14
N ALA A 19 -6.61 -1.26 5.72
CA ALA A 19 -5.77 -0.53 4.80
C ALA A 19 -4.54 0.00 5.54
N VAL A 20 -3.35 -0.52 5.22
CA VAL A 20 -2.08 -0.15 5.90
C VAL A 20 -1.24 0.83 5.11
N ALA A 21 -1.48 0.94 3.80
CA ALA A 21 -0.76 1.85 2.91
C ALA A 21 -1.69 2.37 1.81
N VAL A 22 -1.24 3.45 1.17
CA VAL A 22 -1.91 4.06 0.02
C VAL A 22 -0.88 4.38 -1.06
N ALA A 23 -1.22 4.05 -2.31
CA ALA A 23 -0.46 4.40 -3.49
C ALA A 23 -1.31 5.28 -4.42
N TYR A 24 -0.67 6.17 -5.18
CA TYR A 24 -1.36 7.10 -6.08
C TYR A 24 -1.26 6.72 -7.56
N ASP A 25 -0.63 5.58 -7.85
CA ASP A 25 -0.52 5.01 -9.19
C ASP A 25 -0.56 3.48 -9.12
N ASP A 26 -1.10 2.84 -10.18
CA ASP A 26 -1.28 1.39 -10.26
C ASP A 26 0.03 0.61 -10.21
N ILE A 27 1.12 1.18 -10.72
CA ILE A 27 2.42 0.49 -10.79
C ILE A 27 2.99 0.36 -9.38
N THR A 28 3.08 1.47 -8.65
CA THR A 28 3.54 1.48 -7.25
C THR A 28 2.63 0.63 -6.36
N ALA A 29 1.30 0.70 -6.55
CA ALA A 29 0.36 -0.13 -5.81
C ALA A 29 0.68 -1.63 -6.01
N LYS A 30 0.91 -2.07 -7.25
CA LYS A 30 1.27 -3.45 -7.55
C LYS A 30 2.62 -3.84 -6.94
N LEU A 31 3.64 -2.99 -7.02
CA LEU A 31 4.95 -3.28 -6.43
C LEU A 31 4.85 -3.50 -4.92
N VAL A 32 4.16 -2.62 -4.22
CA VAL A 32 3.98 -2.74 -2.77
C VAL A 32 3.15 -3.99 -2.42
N GLN A 33 2.12 -4.30 -3.21
CA GLN A 33 1.35 -5.54 -3.05
C GLN A 33 2.19 -6.79 -3.27
N THR A 34 2.97 -6.84 -4.34
CA THR A 34 3.87 -7.96 -4.64
C THR A 34 4.88 -8.17 -3.52
N TYR A 35 5.47 -7.10 -3.00
CA TYR A 35 6.41 -7.19 -1.88
C TYR A 35 5.77 -7.84 -0.64
N LEU A 36 4.55 -7.43 -0.28
CA LEU A 36 3.82 -8.05 0.84
C LEU A 36 3.50 -9.53 0.58
N ILE A 37 3.07 -9.86 -0.65
CA ILE A 37 2.75 -11.23 -1.06
C ILE A 37 3.99 -12.14 -1.00
N ASP A 38 5.15 -11.67 -1.47
CA ASP A 38 6.42 -12.40 -1.42
C ASP A 38 6.84 -12.71 0.03
N HIS A 39 6.48 -11.82 0.95
CA HIS A 39 6.65 -11.98 2.39
C HIS A 39 5.46 -12.68 3.09
N ARG A 40 4.59 -13.35 2.33
CA ARG A 40 3.44 -14.16 2.81
C ARG A 40 2.33 -13.35 3.49
N VAL A 41 2.24 -12.05 3.23
CA VAL A 41 1.12 -11.20 3.62
C VAL A 41 0.21 -11.02 2.41
N LEU A 42 -0.97 -11.66 2.45
CA LEU A 42 -1.96 -11.50 1.38
C LEU A 42 -2.47 -10.05 1.35
N THR A 43 -2.54 -9.50 0.14
CA THR A 43 -3.12 -8.17 -0.09
C THR A 43 -4.45 -8.29 -0.79
N PHE A 44 -5.37 -7.42 -0.40
CA PHE A 44 -6.71 -7.33 -0.96
C PHE A 44 -6.89 -5.94 -1.56
N THR A 45 -7.60 -5.89 -2.67
CA THR A 45 -8.08 -4.64 -3.26
C THR A 45 -9.60 -4.76 -3.27
N PRO A 46 -10.34 -4.12 -2.35
CA PRO A 46 -11.79 -4.12 -2.44
C PRO A 46 -12.16 -3.49 -3.78
N GLU A 47 -13.10 -4.10 -4.49
CA GLU A 47 -13.56 -3.61 -5.79
C GLU A 47 -13.90 -2.12 -5.65
N ALA A 48 -13.16 -1.27 -6.36
CA ALA A 48 -13.50 0.14 -6.41
C ALA A 48 -14.94 0.26 -6.90
N PRO A 49 -15.76 1.16 -6.32
CA PRO A 49 -17.11 1.38 -6.82
C PRO A 49 -17.02 1.68 -8.32
N GLN A 50 -17.69 0.86 -9.15
CA GLN A 50 -17.65 0.89 -10.62
C GLN A 50 -18.30 2.15 -11.23
N VAL A 51 -18.39 3.23 -10.47
CA VAL A 51 -19.03 4.46 -10.89
C VAL A 51 -17.97 5.33 -11.57
N PRO A 52 -18.09 5.61 -12.88
CA PRO A 52 -17.19 6.54 -13.54
C PRO A 52 -17.51 7.95 -13.04
N LEU A 53 -16.84 8.37 -11.97
CA LEU A 53 -16.91 9.74 -11.49
C LEU A 53 -16.02 10.59 -12.41
N TYR A 54 -16.68 11.30 -13.33
CA TYR A 54 -16.06 12.38 -14.07
C TYR A 54 -15.89 13.60 -13.13
N PRO A 55 -14.74 14.30 -13.16
CA PRO A 55 -13.53 13.99 -13.92
C PRO A 55 -12.67 12.90 -13.25
N SER A 56 -11.89 12.18 -14.07
CA SER A 56 -10.95 11.10 -13.70
C SER A 56 -9.80 11.58 -12.82
N ILE A 57 -10.11 11.97 -11.58
CA ILE A 57 -9.09 12.25 -10.56
C ILE A 57 -8.49 10.89 -10.18
N PRO A 58 -7.16 10.71 -10.28
CA PRO A 58 -6.52 9.49 -9.83
C PRO A 58 -6.89 9.25 -8.36
N GLN A 59 -7.58 8.15 -8.11
CA GLN A 59 -8.03 7.83 -6.78
C GLN A 59 -6.89 7.15 -6.01
N PRO A 60 -6.71 7.47 -4.73
CA PRO A 60 -5.78 6.74 -3.88
C PRO A 60 -6.16 5.25 -3.85
N ILE A 61 -5.20 4.40 -4.20
CA ILE A 61 -5.31 2.95 -4.16
C ILE A 61 -4.87 2.51 -2.77
N PHE A 62 -5.83 2.09 -1.95
CA PHE A 62 -5.57 1.57 -0.61
C PHE A 62 -5.12 0.11 -0.69
N ILE A 63 -4.06 -0.22 0.05
CA ILE A 63 -3.51 -1.57 0.14
C ILE A 63 -4.04 -2.21 1.41
N TRP A 64 -4.94 -3.18 1.24
CA TRP A 64 -5.60 -3.85 2.34
C TRP A 64 -4.92 -5.16 2.67
N VAL A 65 -4.80 -5.44 3.96
CA VAL A 65 -4.24 -6.69 4.49
C VAL A 65 -5.18 -7.26 5.56
N PRO A 66 -5.09 -8.55 5.89
CA PRO A 66 -5.79 -9.10 7.05
C PRO A 66 -5.43 -8.34 8.32
N LEU A 67 -6.42 -7.99 9.13
CA LEU A 67 -6.23 -7.25 10.38
C LEU A 67 -5.23 -7.93 11.32
N ARG A 68 -5.22 -9.27 11.33
CA ARG A 68 -4.27 -10.10 12.11
C ARG A 68 -2.82 -9.96 11.66
N LYS A 69 -2.59 -9.45 10.43
CA LYS A 69 -1.28 -9.23 9.82
C LYS A 69 -0.91 -7.75 9.77
N ARG A 70 -1.70 -6.85 10.39
CA ARG A 70 -1.48 -5.40 10.38
C ARG A 70 -0.05 -5.01 10.77
N GLU A 71 0.40 -5.45 11.94
CA GLU A 71 1.70 -5.06 12.48
C GLU A 71 2.85 -5.60 11.63
N GLU A 72 2.75 -6.86 11.20
CA GLU A 72 3.71 -7.51 10.30
C GLU A 72 3.78 -6.79 8.95
N ALA A 73 2.63 -6.43 8.37
CA ALA A 73 2.57 -5.69 7.12
C ALA A 73 3.20 -4.30 7.25
N VAL A 74 2.90 -3.56 8.34
CA VAL A 74 3.49 -2.24 8.57
C VAL A 74 5.01 -2.33 8.72
N ALA A 75 5.53 -3.31 9.45
CA ALA A 75 6.96 -3.52 9.61
C ALA A 75 7.65 -3.78 8.25
N LEU A 76 7.10 -4.71 7.46
CA LEU A 76 7.60 -5.00 6.10
C LEU A 76 7.59 -3.75 5.21
N LEU A 77 6.52 -2.95 5.27
CA LEU A 77 6.43 -1.72 4.48
C LEU A 77 7.45 -0.67 4.94
N GLN A 78 7.77 -0.61 6.23
CA GLN A 78 8.84 0.26 6.72
C GLN A 78 10.20 -0.19 6.16
N GLU A 79 10.47 -1.49 6.13
CA GLU A 79 11.67 -2.05 5.49
C GLU A 79 11.72 -1.71 3.99
N LEU A 80 10.60 -1.85 3.28
CA LEU A 80 10.50 -1.48 1.86
C LEU A 80 10.80 0.00 1.63
N ALA A 81 10.23 0.89 2.46
CA ALA A 81 10.45 2.33 2.36
C ALA A 81 11.92 2.70 2.60
N LEU A 82 12.59 2.02 3.54
CA LEU A 82 14.02 2.19 3.79
C LEU A 82 14.86 1.71 2.60
N ASN A 83 14.54 0.55 2.03
CA ASN A 83 15.24 0.00 0.88
C ASN A 83 15.15 0.93 -0.34
N TRP A 84 13.96 1.46 -0.63
CA TRP A 84 13.80 2.41 -1.75
C TRP A 84 14.52 3.72 -1.51
N ALA A 85 14.48 4.26 -0.28
CA ALA A 85 15.23 5.47 0.06
C ALA A 85 16.75 5.27 -0.08
N GLN A 86 17.26 4.07 0.19
CA GLN A 86 18.67 3.75 0.01
C GLN A 86 19.03 3.59 -1.47
N GLU A 87 18.20 2.90 -2.26
CA GLU A 87 18.40 2.74 -3.70
C GLU A 87 18.42 4.11 -4.42
N GLU A 88 17.52 5.02 -4.06
CA GLU A 88 17.52 6.40 -4.56
C GLU A 88 18.79 7.17 -4.15
N ALA A 89 19.36 6.90 -2.98
CA ALA A 89 20.61 7.54 -2.55
C ALA A 89 21.84 7.00 -3.31
N GLU A 90 21.83 5.72 -3.69
CA GLU A 90 22.91 5.07 -4.44
C GLU A 90 22.89 5.39 -5.94
N GLU A 91 21.71 5.60 -6.54
CA GLU A 91 21.59 6.02 -7.96
C GLU A 91 22.05 7.48 -8.20
N HIS A 92 22.12 8.30 -7.15
CA HIS A 92 22.52 9.71 -7.21
C HIS A 92 23.95 10.00 -6.73
N ALA A 93 24.74 8.97 -6.36
CA ALA A 93 26.12 9.06 -5.88
C ALA A 93 27.16 8.72 -6.96
#